data_AF-A0A7S4PXK3-F1
#
_entry.id   AF-A0A7S4PXK3-F1
#
_cell.length_a   1.000
_cell.length_b   1.000
_cell.length_c   1.000
_cell.angle_alpha   90.00
_cell.angle_beta   90.00
_cell.angle_gamma   90.00
#
_symmetry.space_group_name_H-M   'P 1'
#
loop_
_entity.id
_entity.type
_entity.pdbx_description
1 polymer ?
#
loop_
_entity_poly.entity_id
_entity_poly.type
_entity_poly.pdbx_seq_one_letter_code
_entity_poly.pdbx_strand_id
1 'polypeptide(L)'
;REVTFAEALDALASSRWRVLEPLAQMLVVLESREEDAAPFEQAQARVAWRCSQRRWAPEEASTVAAAIRVLRELVDVDGDTERLWGIASGDEGETACAVLKPKRTLDDLLCSGDGAAPPREGLYYYIFDAAKTIENHPDLPGLSPEDYDGSACLPGMFAVATACSVVAIGRNDLNGWYSMQDLTILTGKLLVRSSPLEVAELWRSLFPFLEQSLAPLKRAWGSLLRSGRWWRGGRAAEGPEAGVKRDGPQAGPCSGVLGANETHSCHRQSGGDVVSPRSLALAERGMPALRILGVGLMKAGSTAVIQALRAALLWPMGFDCIPQRVSAAVLVRRVRRREDSLHALFEACGQEVFALPLAKDQTLTPLAQRLLSAWPAISADGADLKLYFVVRNPFDFVLSIINRLGLEIGRGLPGDQAFGVHILPESFPRDFQVYLDVEEEGLNYTGFLDAIVQRWALEVDAYLRCPRIFALVRYEDFKQDPVLSIRQLLLQLGHGHAWSEEAARRVSLATGVRYQSRGEAAGDAPEGRLGGPLMHRIWQALGPRARRLGYGDLGREVAGTDPGPPEAWPAPVHVPPPPEMQCET
;
A
#
# COMPACT_ATOMS: atom_id res chain seq x y z
N ARG A 1 18.74 29.15 39.92
CA ARG A 1 20.13 28.82 40.30
C ARG A 1 20.49 27.63 39.46
N GLU A 2 21.52 27.73 38.63
CA GLU A 2 22.06 26.57 37.90
C GLU A 2 22.56 25.58 38.95
N VAL A 3 22.00 24.38 38.93
CA VAL A 3 22.41 23.28 39.80
C VAL A 3 23.45 22.52 38.99
N THR A 4 24.65 22.36 39.52
CA THR A 4 25.68 21.57 38.87
C THR A 4 25.24 20.10 38.83
N PHE A 5 25.71 19.33 37.84
CA PHE A 5 25.34 17.91 37.69
C PHE A 5 25.64 17.09 38.96
N ALA A 6 26.72 17.42 39.66
CA ALA A 6 27.07 16.84 40.96
C ALA A 6 26.04 17.16 42.05
N GLU A 7 25.51 18.39 42.11
CA GLU A 7 24.47 18.78 43.06
C GLU A 7 23.11 18.13 42.73
N ALA A 8 22.82 17.87 41.45
CA ALA A 8 21.63 17.13 41.04
C ALA A 8 21.70 15.64 41.43
N LEU A 9 22.88 15.03 41.34
CA LEU A 9 23.16 13.67 41.80
C LEU A 9 23.05 13.54 43.33
N ASP A 10 23.58 14.50 44.09
CA ASP A 10 23.49 14.52 45.56
C ASP A 10 22.04 14.72 46.04
N ALA A 11 21.25 15.53 45.32
CA ALA A 11 19.83 15.70 45.58
C ALA A 11 18.99 14.44 45.25
N LEU A 12 19.39 13.67 44.23
CA LEU A 12 18.78 12.38 43.88
C LEU A 12 19.11 11.29 44.88
N ALA A 13 20.37 11.19 45.30
CA ALA A 13 20.87 10.22 46.29
C ALA A 13 20.29 10.44 47.69
N SER A 14 19.96 11.69 48.04
CA SER A 14 19.31 12.05 49.31
C SER A 14 17.78 12.01 49.27
N SER A 15 17.17 11.79 48.09
CA SER A 15 15.72 11.67 47.95
C SER A 15 15.21 10.28 48.36
N ARG A 16 13.94 10.17 48.79
CA ARG A 16 13.31 8.87 49.16
C ARG A 16 13.13 7.89 47.98
N TRP A 17 13.62 8.21 46.79
CA TRP A 17 13.46 7.42 45.57
C TRP A 17 14.72 6.59 45.27
N ARG A 18 14.97 5.55 46.08
CA ARG A 18 16.05 4.56 45.86
C ARG A 18 15.93 3.73 44.56
N VAL A 19 14.97 4.04 43.69
CA VAL A 19 14.71 3.32 42.43
C VAL A 19 15.56 3.86 41.27
N LEU A 20 16.18 5.04 41.40
CA LEU A 20 16.93 5.69 40.32
C LEU A 20 18.47 5.56 40.43
N GLU A 21 18.96 4.92 41.50
CA GLU A 21 20.39 4.70 41.77
C GLU A 21 21.13 3.91 40.66
N PRO A 22 20.52 2.90 39.99
CA PRO A 22 21.15 2.20 38.86
C PRO A 22 21.29 3.06 37.60
N LEU A 23 20.35 4.00 37.37
CA LEU A 23 20.34 4.88 36.20
C LEU A 23 21.42 5.97 36.30
N ALA A 24 21.66 6.46 37.52
CA ALA A 24 22.77 7.36 37.83
C ALA A 24 24.13 6.68 37.67
N GLN A 25 24.26 5.42 38.10
CA GLN A 25 25.49 4.63 37.89
C GLN A 25 25.75 4.31 36.41
N MET A 26 24.70 4.14 35.60
CA MET A 26 24.82 3.95 34.15
C MET A 26 25.40 5.18 33.43
N LEU A 27 25.01 6.39 33.84
CA LEU A 27 25.48 7.64 33.23
C LEU A 27 26.94 7.96 33.57
N VAL A 28 27.38 7.65 34.80
CA VAL A 28 28.78 7.85 35.24
C VAL A 28 29.79 6.95 34.49
N VAL A 29 29.36 5.75 34.05
CA VAL A 29 30.21 4.82 33.28
C VAL A 29 30.36 5.23 31.81
N LEU A 30 29.42 6.02 31.28
CA LEU A 30 29.43 6.45 29.88
C LEU A 30 30.29 7.72 29.68
N GLU A 31 30.39 8.60 30.67
CA GLU A 31 31.29 9.78 30.63
C GLU A 31 32.77 9.41 30.81
N SER A 32 33.10 8.35 31.57
CA SER A 32 34.48 7.96 31.85
C SER A 32 35.22 7.27 30.69
N ARG A 33 34.67 7.28 29.47
CA ARG A 33 35.20 6.56 28.30
C ARG A 33 35.50 7.44 27.09
N GLU A 34 35.29 8.76 27.18
CA GLU A 34 35.78 9.68 26.15
C GLU A 34 37.32 9.83 26.13
N GLU A 35 38.02 9.41 27.19
CA GLU A 35 39.48 9.65 27.31
C GLU A 35 40.40 8.50 26.85
N ASP A 36 39.91 7.27 26.65
CA ASP A 36 40.78 6.09 26.41
C ASP A 36 40.40 5.23 25.18
N ALA A 37 40.38 5.82 23.98
CA ALA A 37 40.23 5.08 22.72
C ALA A 37 41.57 4.90 21.98
N ALA A 38 42.25 3.78 22.23
CA ALA A 38 43.38 3.31 21.40
C ALA A 38 42.90 2.43 20.22
N PRO A 39 43.61 2.41 19.07
CA PRO A 39 43.14 1.71 17.87
C PRO A 39 43.48 0.22 17.91
N PHE A 40 42.47 -0.63 17.70
CA PHE A 40 42.60 -2.09 17.66
C PHE A 40 42.47 -2.57 16.22
N GLU A 41 43.58 -3.03 15.63
CA GLU A 41 43.63 -3.62 14.29
C GLU A 41 43.88 -5.14 14.35
N GLN A 42 43.13 -5.85 13.49
CA GLN A 42 43.36 -7.21 12.99
C GLN A 42 43.20 -8.41 13.93
N ALA A 43 41.98 -8.94 13.95
CA ALA A 43 41.71 -10.38 14.09
C ALA A 43 40.54 -10.79 13.17
N GLN A 44 40.85 -11.20 11.94
CA GLN A 44 39.93 -11.95 11.08
C GLN A 44 40.06 -13.45 11.41
N ALA A 45 39.10 -14.01 12.14
CA ALA A 45 38.56 -15.37 11.98
C ALA A 45 37.67 -15.73 13.19
N ARG A 46 36.41 -16.09 12.89
CA ARG A 46 35.26 -16.31 13.80
C ARG A 46 34.54 -15.02 14.16
N VAL A 47 33.46 -14.74 13.42
CA VAL A 47 32.41 -13.79 13.83
C VAL A 47 31.76 -14.38 15.08
N ALA A 48 32.37 -14.12 16.24
CA ALA A 48 31.73 -14.34 17.52
C ALA A 48 30.66 -13.24 17.64
N TRP A 49 29.39 -13.65 17.55
CA TRP A 49 28.22 -12.79 17.73
C TRP A 49 28.30 -12.13 19.10
N ARG A 50 28.57 -10.82 19.14
CA ARG A 50 28.78 -10.09 20.40
C ARG A 50 27.67 -9.09 20.64
N CYS A 51 26.71 -9.43 21.50
CA CYS A 51 25.70 -8.48 21.96
C CYS A 51 25.90 -8.23 23.45
N SER A 52 26.32 -7.02 23.82
CA SER A 52 26.48 -6.57 25.21
C SER A 52 25.99 -5.13 25.31
N GLN A 53 25.20 -4.80 26.34
CA GLN A 53 24.74 -3.43 26.60
C GLN A 53 25.89 -2.43 26.66
N ARG A 54 27.05 -2.85 27.16
CA ARG A 54 28.26 -2.02 27.27
C ARG A 54 28.88 -1.65 25.91
N ARG A 55 28.35 -2.19 24.82
CA ARG A 55 28.82 -2.00 23.44
C ARG A 55 27.73 -1.49 22.51
N TRP A 56 26.52 -1.22 23.00
CA TRP A 56 25.50 -0.56 22.20
C TRP A 56 26.00 0.82 21.80
N ALA A 57 25.80 1.16 20.52
CA ALA A 57 25.98 2.54 20.09
C ALA A 57 24.97 3.43 20.83
N PRO A 58 25.30 4.71 21.09
CA PRO A 58 24.38 5.64 21.73
C PRO A 58 22.99 5.68 21.07
N GLU A 59 22.93 5.54 19.74
CA GLU A 59 21.70 5.49 18.97
C GLU A 59 20.87 4.23 19.28
N GLU A 60 21.51 3.07 19.43
CA GLU A 60 20.85 1.81 19.76
C GLU A 60 20.28 1.83 21.17
N ALA A 61 21.05 2.34 22.14
CA ALA A 61 20.60 2.53 23.50
C ALA A 61 19.42 3.51 23.58
N SER A 62 19.47 4.61 22.81
CA SER A 62 18.38 5.57 22.69
C SER A 62 17.11 4.92 22.12
N THR A 63 17.23 4.13 21.06
CA THR A 63 16.12 3.38 20.48
C THR A 63 15.48 2.40 21.47
N VAL A 64 16.29 1.62 22.21
CA VAL A 64 15.75 0.69 23.22
C VAL A 64 15.04 1.44 24.34
N ALA A 65 15.62 2.55 24.83
CA ALA A 65 15.01 3.36 25.86
C ALA A 65 13.67 3.97 25.40
N ALA A 66 13.60 4.48 24.17
CA ALA A 66 12.38 4.98 23.56
C ALA A 66 11.31 3.89 23.43
N ALA A 67 11.70 2.69 22.97
CA ALA A 67 10.79 1.55 22.87
C ALA A 67 10.20 1.14 24.24
N ILE A 68 10.99 1.16 25.31
CA ILE A 68 10.48 0.88 26.66
C ILE A 68 9.47 1.93 27.11
N ARG A 69 9.70 3.22 26.80
CA ARG A 69 8.75 4.30 27.12
C ARG A 69 7.44 4.10 26.36
N VAL A 70 7.51 3.81 25.06
CA VAL A 70 6.35 3.45 24.24
C VAL A 70 5.58 2.28 24.87
N LEU A 71 6.26 1.21 25.27
CA LEU A 71 5.59 0.05 25.87
C LEU A 71 4.93 0.34 27.21
N ARG A 72 5.55 1.16 28.06
CA ARG A 72 4.95 1.58 29.33
C ARG A 72 3.66 2.35 29.08
N GLU A 73 3.65 3.26 28.11
CA GLU A 73 2.44 3.98 27.74
C GLU A 73 1.36 3.05 27.19
N LEU A 74 1.73 2.05 26.38
CA LEU A 74 0.79 1.08 25.81
C LEU A 74 0.09 0.19 26.84
N VAL A 75 0.71 -0.10 27.99
CA VAL A 75 0.08 -0.91 29.06
C VAL A 75 -1.19 -0.23 29.59
N ASP A 76 -1.18 1.10 29.67
CA ASP A 76 -2.26 1.90 30.24
C ASP A 76 -3.30 2.33 29.19
N VAL A 77 -3.07 2.01 27.91
CA VAL A 77 -3.97 2.39 26.82
C VAL A 77 -4.99 1.26 26.60
N ASP A 78 -6.13 1.35 27.29
CA ASP A 78 -7.21 0.34 27.22
C ASP A 78 -8.00 0.41 25.90
N GLY A 79 -7.31 0.24 24.77
CA GLY A 79 -7.93 0.27 23.44
C GLY A 79 -8.32 1.67 22.94
N ASP A 80 -7.99 2.74 23.67
CA ASP A 80 -8.15 4.12 23.21
C ASP A 80 -7.30 4.34 21.95
N THR A 81 -7.98 4.32 20.82
CA THR A 81 -7.37 4.37 19.51
C THR A 81 -6.64 5.69 19.29
N GLU A 82 -7.19 6.85 19.69
CA GLU A 82 -6.51 8.14 19.49
C GLU A 82 -5.18 8.18 20.23
N ARG A 83 -5.17 7.69 21.46
CA ARG A 83 -3.94 7.64 22.26
C ARG A 83 -2.94 6.65 21.67
N LEU A 84 -3.38 5.49 21.17
CA LEU A 84 -2.51 4.54 20.47
C LEU A 84 -1.86 5.18 19.22
N TRP A 85 -2.61 5.95 18.43
CA TRP A 85 -2.05 6.69 17.28
C TRP A 85 -1.08 7.78 17.74
N GLY A 86 -1.41 8.52 18.80
CA GLY A 86 -0.52 9.53 19.37
C GLY A 86 0.83 8.95 19.80
N ILE A 87 0.82 7.77 20.43
CA ILE A 87 2.05 7.04 20.81
C ILE A 87 2.82 6.60 19.55
N ALA A 88 2.11 6.02 18.58
CA ALA A 88 2.72 5.48 17.36
C ALA A 88 3.36 6.57 16.47
N SER A 89 2.76 7.76 16.43
CA SER A 89 3.21 8.90 15.61
C SER A 89 4.03 9.94 16.37
N GLY A 90 4.20 9.79 17.69
CA GLY A 90 4.98 10.71 18.51
C GLY A 90 6.49 10.48 18.42
N ASP A 91 7.28 11.45 18.89
CA ASP A 91 8.75 11.47 18.82
C ASP A 91 9.41 10.20 19.38
N GLU A 92 8.84 9.65 20.47
CA GLU A 92 9.29 8.40 21.09
C GLU A 92 9.03 7.19 20.20
N GLY A 93 7.87 7.11 19.55
CA GLY A 93 7.59 6.09 18.54
C GLY A 93 8.52 6.19 17.34
N GLU A 94 8.85 7.41 16.91
CA GLU A 94 9.80 7.62 15.82
C GLU A 94 11.22 7.18 16.18
N THR A 95 11.66 7.52 17.39
CA THR A 95 13.00 7.20 17.90
C THR A 95 13.13 5.71 18.20
N ALA A 96 12.08 5.07 18.71
CA ALA A 96 12.02 3.62 18.91
C ALA A 96 12.24 2.84 17.60
N CYS A 97 11.89 3.42 16.44
CA CYS A 97 12.03 2.75 15.15
C CYS A 97 13.08 3.38 14.23
N ALA A 98 13.90 4.30 14.73
CA ALA A 98 14.90 5.00 13.93
C ALA A 98 16.00 4.07 13.40
N VAL A 99 16.45 3.11 14.22
CA VAL A 99 17.50 2.14 13.87
C VAL A 99 17.01 1.03 12.94
N LEU A 100 15.68 0.85 12.84
CA LEU A 100 15.05 -0.13 11.95
C LEU A 100 14.75 0.43 10.54
N LYS A 101 15.11 1.69 10.25
CA LYS A 101 14.84 2.27 8.93
C LYS A 101 15.48 1.41 7.82
N PRO A 102 14.68 0.87 6.89
CA PRO A 102 15.15 -0.06 5.88
C PRO A 102 16.01 0.71 4.89
N LYS A 103 17.33 0.61 5.02
CA LYS A 103 18.24 1.15 3.99
C LYS A 103 19.14 0.11 3.33
N ARG A 104 19.02 -1.18 3.67
CA ARG A 104 19.66 -2.27 2.91
C ARG A 104 18.78 -3.51 2.96
N THR A 105 18.43 -4.04 1.80
CA THR A 105 17.86 -5.39 1.72
C THR A 105 18.94 -6.41 2.10
N LEU A 106 18.54 -7.63 2.46
CA LEU A 106 19.46 -8.75 2.73
C LEU A 106 20.45 -8.96 1.56
N ASP A 107 19.99 -8.76 0.33
CA ASP A 107 20.78 -8.88 -0.89
C ASP A 107 21.83 -7.77 -1.06
N ASP A 108 21.55 -6.53 -0.63
CA ASP A 108 22.51 -5.42 -0.69
C ASP A 108 23.69 -5.63 0.29
N LEU A 109 23.52 -6.47 1.31
CA LEU A 109 24.56 -6.84 2.30
C LEU A 109 25.35 -8.08 1.89
N LEU A 110 24.76 -8.99 1.12
CA LEU A 110 25.38 -10.25 0.70
C LEU A 110 26.11 -10.13 -0.65
N CYS A 111 25.79 -9.13 -1.48
CA CYS A 111 26.30 -9.01 -2.85
C CYS A 111 27.29 -7.85 -3.10
N SER A 112 27.69 -7.06 -2.10
CA SER A 112 28.75 -6.05 -2.28
C SER A 112 30.14 -6.70 -2.21
N GLY A 113 30.46 -7.49 -3.24
CA GLY A 113 31.82 -7.90 -3.53
C GLY A 113 32.58 -6.72 -4.11
N ASP A 114 33.43 -6.11 -3.28
CA ASP A 114 34.76 -5.59 -3.65
C ASP A 114 35.37 -4.86 -2.43
N GLY A 115 36.08 -5.63 -1.59
CA GLY A 115 37.19 -5.14 -0.74
C GLY A 115 36.92 -4.12 0.38
N ALA A 116 35.74 -3.54 0.51
CA ALA A 116 35.40 -2.66 1.64
C ALA A 116 35.01 -3.50 2.86
N ALA A 117 35.48 -3.08 4.06
CA ALA A 117 35.12 -3.70 5.34
C ALA A 117 33.62 -4.03 5.42
N PRO A 118 33.23 -5.18 6.01
CA PRO A 118 31.82 -5.56 6.10
C PRO A 118 31.04 -4.36 6.66
N PRO A 119 29.95 -3.94 6.02
CA PRO A 119 29.11 -2.89 6.57
C PRO A 119 28.75 -3.29 7.99
N ARG A 120 28.83 -2.37 8.96
CA ARG A 120 28.30 -2.61 10.32
C ARG A 120 26.91 -3.25 10.15
N GLU A 121 26.81 -4.55 10.38
CA GLU A 121 25.57 -5.28 10.21
C GLU A 121 24.62 -4.68 11.24
N GLY A 122 23.49 -4.13 10.78
CA GLY A 122 22.55 -3.47 11.69
C GLY A 122 22.05 -4.48 12.73
N LEU A 123 21.70 -3.98 13.92
CA LEU A 123 21.10 -4.72 15.02
C LEU A 123 20.12 -5.81 14.52
N TYR A 124 19.24 -5.48 13.58
CA TYR A 124 18.30 -6.41 12.93
C TYR A 124 18.92 -7.71 12.36
N TYR A 125 20.04 -7.62 11.64
CA TYR A 125 20.69 -8.76 10.97
C TYR A 125 21.40 -9.66 11.99
N TYR A 126 22.08 -9.06 12.97
CA TYR A 126 22.73 -9.78 14.04
C TYR A 126 21.75 -10.65 14.85
N ILE A 127 20.50 -10.20 14.95
CA ILE A 127 19.52 -10.78 15.85
C ILE A 127 18.66 -11.82 15.16
N PHE A 128 18.21 -11.56 13.94
CA PHE A 128 17.38 -12.51 13.21
C PHE A 128 18.17 -13.79 12.93
N ASP A 129 19.44 -13.65 12.56
CA ASP A 129 20.32 -14.80 12.31
C ASP A 129 20.74 -15.50 13.60
N ALA A 130 21.05 -14.77 14.68
CA ALA A 130 21.35 -15.36 15.99
C ALA A 130 20.14 -16.10 16.58
N ALA A 131 18.94 -15.52 16.55
CA ALA A 131 17.72 -16.14 17.07
C ALA A 131 17.36 -17.41 16.28
N LYS A 132 17.45 -17.38 14.96
CA LYS A 132 17.21 -18.53 14.08
C LYS A 132 18.31 -19.60 14.24
N THR A 133 19.55 -19.19 14.46
CA THR A 133 20.67 -20.10 14.73
C THR A 133 20.52 -20.78 16.10
N ILE A 134 20.13 -20.04 17.15
CA ILE A 134 19.84 -20.60 18.48
C ILE A 134 18.65 -21.56 18.42
N GLU A 135 17.60 -21.26 17.65
CA GLU A 135 16.44 -22.14 17.48
C GLU A 135 16.79 -23.43 16.73
N ASN A 136 17.60 -23.35 15.68
CA ASN A 136 17.98 -24.51 14.85
C ASN A 136 19.12 -25.35 15.43
N HIS A 137 19.91 -24.78 16.34
CA HIS A 137 21.09 -25.44 16.90
C HIS A 137 21.24 -25.18 18.41
N PRO A 138 20.34 -25.74 19.25
CA PRO A 138 20.36 -25.54 20.70
C PRO A 138 21.65 -26.06 21.37
N ASP A 139 22.40 -26.92 20.69
CA ASP A 139 23.60 -27.59 21.20
C ASP A 139 24.92 -26.98 20.72
N LEU A 140 24.91 -25.82 20.05
CA LEU A 140 26.14 -25.17 19.56
C LEU A 140 27.10 -24.83 20.72
N PRO A 141 28.22 -25.56 20.89
CA PRO A 141 29.20 -25.27 21.94
C PRO A 141 30.12 -24.19 21.39
N GLY A 142 29.93 -22.93 21.80
CA GLY A 142 30.82 -21.86 21.33
C GLY A 142 30.38 -20.41 21.53
N LEU A 143 29.15 -20.13 21.97
CA LEU A 143 28.82 -18.80 22.47
C LEU A 143 29.28 -18.74 23.93
N SER A 144 30.46 -18.17 24.17
CA SER A 144 30.88 -17.81 25.52
C SER A 144 29.80 -16.90 26.13
N PRO A 145 29.29 -17.18 27.35
CA PRO A 145 28.36 -16.29 28.07
C PRO A 145 28.87 -14.85 28.22
N GLU A 146 30.19 -14.64 28.10
CA GLU A 146 30.81 -13.32 28.16
C GLU A 146 30.63 -12.49 26.88
N ASP A 147 30.31 -13.11 25.75
CA ASP A 147 30.18 -12.46 24.45
C ASP A 147 28.72 -12.13 24.08
N TYR A 148 27.75 -12.90 24.58
CA TYR A 148 26.32 -12.67 24.33
C TYR A 148 25.56 -12.53 25.66
N ASP A 149 25.22 -11.29 26.00
CA ASP A 149 24.33 -10.98 27.11
C ASP A 149 22.87 -11.12 26.68
N GLY A 150 22.42 -12.38 26.61
CA GLY A 150 21.03 -12.71 26.30
C GLY A 150 20.03 -12.08 27.27
N SER A 151 20.45 -11.80 28.51
CA SER A 151 19.62 -11.19 29.55
C SER A 151 19.29 -9.73 29.28
N ALA A 152 20.11 -9.06 28.48
CA ALA A 152 19.99 -7.65 28.14
C ALA A 152 19.54 -7.41 26.69
N CYS A 153 20.03 -8.24 25.77
CA CYS A 153 19.71 -8.11 24.35
C CYS A 153 18.30 -8.60 24.03
N LEU A 154 17.91 -9.80 24.48
CA LEU A 154 16.57 -10.33 24.20
C LEU A 154 15.44 -9.40 24.67
N PRO A 155 15.49 -8.81 25.87
CA PRO A 155 14.39 -7.96 26.30
C PRO A 155 14.42 -6.57 25.63
N GLY A 156 15.60 -6.00 25.34
CA GLY A 156 15.69 -4.77 24.53
C GLY A 156 15.12 -4.96 23.12
N MET A 157 15.38 -6.11 22.51
CA MET A 157 14.89 -6.47 21.17
C MET A 157 13.39 -6.72 21.16
N PHE A 158 12.90 -7.48 22.14
CA PHE A 158 11.46 -7.63 22.34
C PHE A 158 10.80 -6.26 22.52
N ALA A 159 11.44 -5.35 23.26
CA ALA A 159 10.91 -4.02 23.47
C ALA A 159 10.77 -3.24 22.14
N VAL A 160 11.86 -3.18 21.37
CA VAL A 160 11.91 -2.48 20.07
C VAL A 160 10.96 -3.12 19.06
N ALA A 161 10.98 -4.44 18.90
CA ALA A 161 10.08 -5.15 17.98
C ALA A 161 8.60 -4.91 18.34
N THR A 162 8.27 -4.98 19.64
CA THR A 162 6.90 -4.75 20.10
C THR A 162 6.45 -3.31 19.84
N ALA A 163 7.26 -2.32 20.24
CA ALA A 163 6.97 -0.90 20.01
C ALA A 163 6.84 -0.61 18.50
N CYS A 164 7.77 -1.11 17.70
CA CYS A 164 7.77 -0.87 16.27
C CYS A 164 6.68 -1.61 15.50
N SER A 165 6.17 -2.72 16.02
CA SER A 165 4.96 -3.34 15.46
C SER A 165 3.75 -2.41 15.56
N VAL A 166 3.62 -1.67 16.67
CA VAL A 166 2.54 -0.71 16.89
C VAL A 166 2.74 0.53 16.03
N VAL A 167 3.97 1.06 15.99
CA VAL A 167 4.35 2.18 15.11
C VAL A 167 4.14 1.83 13.63
N ALA A 168 4.45 0.61 13.21
CA ALA A 168 4.28 0.15 11.84
C ALA A 168 2.80 0.13 11.43
N ILE A 169 1.90 -0.42 12.25
CA ILE A 169 0.44 -0.30 12.01
C ILE A 169 0.03 1.18 12.00
N GLY A 170 0.56 1.96 12.95
CA GLY A 170 0.35 3.40 13.07
C GLY A 170 0.89 4.23 11.89
N ARG A 171 1.77 3.65 11.08
CA ARG A 171 2.29 4.25 9.84
C ARG A 171 1.72 3.59 8.60
N ASN A 172 0.84 2.60 8.79
CA ASN A 172 0.32 1.77 7.73
C ASN A 172 1.42 1.07 6.90
N ASP A 173 2.44 0.60 7.61
CA ASP A 173 3.48 -0.29 7.10
C ASP A 173 3.16 -1.73 7.54
N LEU A 174 2.24 -2.39 6.84
CA LEU A 174 1.85 -3.76 7.18
C LEU A 174 3.00 -4.76 7.03
N ASN A 175 3.86 -4.57 6.02
CA ASN A 175 5.06 -5.40 5.84
C ASN A 175 6.00 -5.27 7.05
N GLY A 176 6.25 -4.02 7.49
CA GLY A 176 7.00 -3.74 8.70
C GLY A 176 6.35 -4.34 9.93
N TRP A 177 5.01 -4.27 10.04
CA TRP A 177 4.27 -4.89 11.13
C TRP A 177 4.42 -6.41 11.17
N TYR A 178 4.24 -7.14 10.06
CA TYR A 178 4.45 -8.60 9.99
C TYR A 178 5.88 -8.96 10.40
N SER A 179 6.88 -8.26 9.85
CA SER A 179 8.29 -8.47 10.19
C SER A 179 8.57 -8.28 11.68
N MET A 180 7.99 -7.23 12.28
CA MET A 180 8.13 -6.94 13.70
C MET A 180 7.33 -7.89 14.60
N GLN A 181 6.18 -8.39 14.13
CA GLN A 181 5.36 -9.37 14.84
C GLN A 181 6.12 -10.70 14.97
N ASP A 182 6.69 -11.20 13.89
CA ASP A 182 7.50 -12.43 13.90
C ASP A 182 8.68 -12.29 14.85
N LEU A 183 9.39 -11.15 14.78
CA LEU A 183 10.50 -10.85 15.68
C LEU A 183 10.05 -10.78 17.15
N THR A 184 8.89 -10.18 17.43
CA THR A 184 8.30 -10.11 18.78
C THR A 184 7.97 -11.50 19.32
N ILE A 185 7.35 -12.36 18.50
CA ILE A 185 6.99 -13.72 18.89
C ILE A 185 8.25 -14.56 19.14
N LEU A 186 9.23 -14.48 18.25
CA LEU A 186 10.48 -15.22 18.35
C LEU A 186 11.28 -14.82 19.60
N THR A 187 11.48 -13.52 19.80
CA THR A 187 12.21 -13.00 20.98
C THR A 187 11.48 -13.28 22.28
N GLY A 188 10.14 -13.21 22.30
CA GLY A 188 9.33 -13.58 23.47
C GLY A 188 9.49 -15.06 23.87
N LYS A 189 9.51 -15.98 22.89
CA LYS A 189 9.75 -17.41 23.15
C LYS A 189 11.14 -17.67 23.75
N LEU A 190 12.16 -16.98 23.26
CA LEU A 190 13.54 -17.09 23.75
C LEU A 190 13.68 -16.50 25.16
N LEU A 191 12.99 -15.39 25.46
CA LEU A 191 12.96 -14.78 26.79
C LEU A 191 12.43 -15.73 27.86
N VAL A 192 11.31 -16.41 27.60
CA VAL A 192 10.69 -17.35 28.55
C VAL A 192 11.64 -18.52 28.91
N ARG A 193 12.56 -18.88 28.01
CA ARG A 193 13.56 -19.93 28.24
C ARG A 193 14.78 -19.45 29.03
N SER A 194 14.96 -18.14 29.18
CA SER A 194 16.11 -17.51 29.83
C SER A 194 15.83 -17.29 31.31
N SER A 195 16.82 -17.56 32.20
CA SER A 195 16.64 -17.39 33.65
C SER A 195 16.41 -15.90 34.02
N PRO A 196 15.35 -15.54 34.76
CA PRO A 196 14.92 -14.16 35.01
C PRO A 196 15.77 -13.37 36.03
N LEU A 197 16.90 -13.92 36.50
CA LEU A 197 17.54 -13.45 37.73
C LEU A 197 18.52 -12.27 37.58
N GLU A 198 18.93 -11.86 36.36
CA GLU A 198 20.04 -10.91 36.20
C GLU A 198 19.65 -9.48 35.76
N VAL A 199 18.42 -9.20 35.31
CA VAL A 199 18.02 -7.85 34.85
C VAL A 199 16.65 -7.41 35.38
N ALA A 200 16.55 -7.14 36.69
CA ALA A 200 15.26 -6.91 37.37
C ALA A 200 14.39 -5.76 36.81
N GLU A 201 14.98 -4.69 36.24
CA GLU A 201 14.23 -3.49 35.84
C GLU A 201 13.67 -3.56 34.41
N LEU A 202 14.46 -4.09 33.47
CA LEU A 202 14.04 -4.36 32.10
C LEU A 202 12.94 -5.44 32.10
N TRP A 203 13.14 -6.49 32.90
CA TRP A 203 12.15 -7.54 33.10
C TRP A 203 10.84 -7.01 33.68
N ARG A 204 10.85 -6.13 34.69
CA ARG A 204 9.60 -5.52 35.23
C ARG A 204 8.78 -4.78 34.18
N SER A 205 9.43 -4.08 33.24
CA SER A 205 8.74 -3.31 32.20
C SER A 205 8.13 -4.22 31.11
N LEU A 206 8.71 -5.40 30.91
CA LEU A 206 8.27 -6.38 29.91
C LEU A 206 7.36 -7.46 30.48
N PHE A 207 7.37 -7.63 31.80
CA PHE A 207 6.61 -8.64 32.52
C PHE A 207 5.11 -8.62 32.17
N PRO A 208 4.42 -7.47 32.07
CA PRO A 208 3.00 -7.46 31.67
C PRO A 208 2.75 -8.04 30.27
N PHE A 209 3.72 -7.96 29.36
CA PHE A 209 3.62 -8.48 28.00
C PHE A 209 3.97 -9.97 27.93
N LEU A 210 4.88 -10.44 28.78
CA LEU A 210 5.35 -11.83 28.83
C LEU A 210 4.43 -12.73 29.68
N GLU A 211 3.96 -12.25 30.83
CA GLU A 211 3.12 -13.01 31.78
C GLU A 211 1.67 -13.20 31.26
N GLN A 212 1.12 -12.18 30.59
CA GLN A 212 -0.27 -12.21 30.09
C GLN A 212 -0.41 -12.68 28.62
N SER A 213 0.55 -13.46 28.10
CA SER A 213 0.44 -14.06 26.76
C SER A 213 0.24 -13.06 25.60
N LEU A 214 0.94 -11.90 25.65
CA LEU A 214 0.80 -10.80 24.68
C LEU A 214 -0.58 -10.13 24.65
N ALA A 215 -1.44 -10.30 25.66
CA ALA A 215 -2.80 -9.74 25.66
C ALA A 215 -2.87 -8.20 25.51
N PRO A 216 -2.03 -7.39 26.19
CA PRO A 216 -2.02 -5.93 25.98
C PRO A 216 -1.69 -5.55 24.54
N LEU A 217 -0.72 -6.25 23.93
CA LEU A 217 -0.32 -6.03 22.55
C LEU A 217 -1.40 -6.45 21.56
N LYS A 218 -2.04 -7.60 21.75
CA LYS A 218 -3.20 -8.03 20.94
C LYS A 218 -4.37 -7.06 21.06
N ARG A 219 -4.58 -6.45 22.24
CA ARG A 219 -5.57 -5.37 22.43
C ARG A 219 -5.19 -4.11 21.65
N ALA A 220 -3.94 -3.68 21.73
CA ALA A 220 -3.43 -2.52 21.00
C ALA A 220 -3.54 -2.73 19.48
N TRP A 221 -2.99 -3.83 18.95
CA TRP A 221 -3.11 -4.21 17.54
C TRP A 221 -4.56 -4.33 17.11
N GLY A 222 -5.39 -5.07 17.86
CA GLY A 222 -6.80 -5.23 17.56
C GLY A 222 -7.55 -3.91 17.50
N SER A 223 -7.23 -2.96 18.38
CA SER A 223 -7.89 -1.65 18.41
C SER A 223 -7.42 -0.76 17.26
N LEU A 224 -6.11 -0.71 16.99
CA LEU A 224 -5.56 0.01 15.84
C LEU A 224 -6.13 -0.52 14.52
N LEU A 225 -6.22 -1.85 14.38
CA LEU A 225 -6.71 -2.48 13.15
C LEU A 225 -8.22 -2.31 12.97
N ARG A 226 -9.02 -2.48 14.04
CA ARG A 226 -10.47 -2.23 14.02
C ARG A 226 -10.82 -0.77 13.78
N SER A 227 -9.94 0.17 14.12
CA SER A 227 -10.19 1.58 13.84
C SER A 227 -10.29 1.90 12.35
N GLY A 228 -9.74 1.02 11.49
CA GLY A 228 -9.67 1.22 10.05
C GLY A 228 -8.81 2.42 9.63
N ARG A 229 -8.16 3.12 10.57
CA ARG A 229 -7.32 4.29 10.25
C ARG A 229 -6.04 3.93 9.54
N TRP A 230 -5.49 2.76 9.81
CA TRP A 230 -4.35 2.24 9.06
C TRP A 230 -4.70 2.13 7.58
N TRP A 231 -5.96 1.82 7.22
CA TRP A 231 -6.45 1.79 5.85
C TRP A 231 -6.70 3.19 5.26
N ARG A 232 -6.77 4.27 6.05
CA ARG A 232 -7.06 5.61 5.51
C ARG A 232 -5.80 6.24 4.92
N GLY A 233 -5.77 6.36 3.60
CA GLY A 233 -4.59 6.80 2.84
C GLY A 233 -4.14 8.23 3.18
N GLY A 234 -5.01 9.07 3.74
CA GLY A 234 -4.72 10.46 4.09
C GLY A 234 -3.76 10.69 5.27
N ARG A 235 -3.46 9.66 6.08
CA ARG A 235 -2.57 9.76 7.26
C ARG A 235 -1.42 8.77 7.30
N ALA A 236 -1.33 7.87 6.33
CA ALA A 236 -0.11 7.08 6.17
C ALA A 236 1.05 8.06 6.01
N ALA A 237 2.06 7.95 6.88
CA ALA A 237 3.25 8.78 6.78
C ALA A 237 3.73 8.79 5.33
N GLU A 238 4.33 9.88 4.86
CA GLU A 238 5.16 9.91 3.66
C GLU A 238 6.39 9.01 3.89
N GLY A 239 6.15 7.73 4.17
CA GLY A 239 7.18 6.74 4.37
C GLY A 239 8.04 6.71 3.12
N PRO A 240 9.36 6.51 3.29
CA PRO A 240 10.26 6.40 2.17
C PRO A 240 9.68 5.33 1.26
N GLU A 241 9.34 5.74 0.04
CA GLU A 241 8.79 4.88 -0.99
C GLU A 241 9.63 3.61 -1.00
N ALA A 242 9.00 2.45 -0.81
CA ALA A 242 9.65 1.19 -1.10
C ALA A 242 10.08 1.32 -2.56
N GLY A 243 11.37 1.59 -2.76
CA GLY A 243 11.91 2.07 -4.02
C GLY A 243 11.59 1.05 -5.09
N VAL A 244 10.56 1.35 -5.89
CA VAL A 244 10.33 0.64 -7.14
C VAL A 244 11.47 1.09 -8.04
N LYS A 245 12.59 0.35 -7.99
CA LYS A 245 13.75 0.56 -8.86
C LYS A 245 13.23 0.61 -10.30
N ARG A 246 13.41 1.76 -10.95
CA ARG A 246 12.75 2.18 -12.19
C ARG A 246 13.64 1.93 -13.41
N ASP A 247 14.25 0.74 -13.49
CA ASP A 247 14.97 0.30 -14.69
C ASP A 247 14.07 -0.51 -15.65
N GLY A 248 12.75 -0.46 -15.44
CA GLY A 248 11.79 -1.11 -16.32
C GLY A 248 11.65 -0.34 -17.65
N PRO A 249 11.71 -1.01 -18.81
CA PRO A 249 11.52 -0.37 -20.11
C PRO A 249 10.15 0.33 -20.18
N GLN A 250 10.08 1.41 -20.96
CA GLN A 250 8.82 2.08 -21.35
C GLN A 250 7.75 1.05 -21.68
N ALA A 251 6.50 1.33 -21.32
CA ALA A 251 5.40 0.38 -21.44
C ALA A 251 5.29 -0.19 -22.86
N GLY A 252 5.86 -1.38 -23.06
CA GLY A 252 5.93 -2.03 -24.35
C GLY A 252 4.58 -2.60 -24.77
N PRO A 253 4.49 -3.14 -25.99
CA PRO A 253 3.28 -3.82 -26.48
C PRO A 253 2.80 -4.96 -25.57
N CYS A 254 3.71 -5.50 -24.76
CA CYS A 254 3.47 -6.59 -23.81
C CYS A 254 3.24 -6.10 -22.37
N SER A 255 3.13 -4.79 -22.13
CA SER A 255 2.88 -4.27 -20.79
C SER A 255 1.58 -4.80 -20.23
N GLY A 256 1.71 -5.45 -19.08
CA GLY A 256 0.62 -6.14 -18.43
C GLY A 256 0.12 -7.33 -19.25
N VAL A 257 0.94 -8.06 -20.00
CA VAL A 257 0.60 -9.37 -20.56
C VAL A 257 1.27 -10.43 -19.70
N LEU A 258 0.50 -11.37 -19.14
CA LEU A 258 1.07 -12.44 -18.33
C LEU A 258 1.88 -13.43 -19.17
N GLY A 259 3.06 -13.80 -18.66
CA GLY A 259 3.90 -14.80 -19.30
C GLY A 259 4.48 -14.32 -20.64
N ALA A 260 4.44 -13.01 -20.92
CA ALA A 260 5.10 -12.44 -22.07
C ALA A 260 6.62 -12.53 -21.87
N ASN A 261 7.24 -13.48 -22.56
CA ASN A 261 8.68 -13.51 -22.79
C ASN A 261 9.00 -12.84 -24.13
N GLU A 262 10.29 -12.70 -24.45
CA GLU A 262 10.78 -12.04 -25.69
C GLU A 262 10.17 -12.61 -26.99
N THR A 263 9.68 -13.85 -26.97
CA THR A 263 9.08 -14.52 -28.14
C THR A 263 7.56 -14.38 -28.23
N HIS A 264 6.92 -13.79 -27.22
CA HIS A 264 5.47 -13.68 -27.13
C HIS A 264 4.91 -12.87 -28.30
N SER A 265 3.74 -13.26 -28.81
CA SER A 265 3.14 -12.68 -30.02
C SER A 265 2.92 -11.16 -29.95
N CYS A 266 2.77 -10.62 -28.74
CA CYS A 266 2.67 -9.17 -28.50
C CYS A 266 3.92 -8.40 -28.98
N HIS A 267 5.13 -8.99 -28.91
CA HIS A 267 6.34 -8.36 -29.43
C HIS A 267 6.38 -8.31 -30.96
N ARG A 268 5.69 -9.21 -31.66
CA ARG A 268 5.60 -9.20 -33.13
C ARG A 268 4.60 -8.17 -33.65
N GLN A 269 3.64 -7.77 -32.83
CA GLN A 269 2.69 -6.71 -33.13
C GLN A 269 3.33 -5.30 -33.07
N SER A 270 4.57 -5.19 -32.59
CA SER A 270 5.37 -3.95 -32.57
C SER A 270 5.85 -3.50 -33.95
N GLY A 271 5.60 -4.27 -35.02
CA GLY A 271 5.99 -3.91 -36.40
C GLY A 271 5.31 -2.65 -36.98
N GLY A 272 4.61 -1.88 -36.15
CA GLY A 272 4.01 -0.59 -36.46
C GLY A 272 4.59 0.57 -35.66
N ASP A 273 5.89 0.55 -35.33
CA ASP A 273 6.64 1.68 -34.73
C ASP A 273 6.74 2.90 -35.66
N VAL A 274 5.73 3.15 -36.51
CA VAL A 274 5.48 4.49 -37.03
C VAL A 274 4.73 5.25 -35.96
N VAL A 275 5.38 5.45 -34.80
CA VAL A 275 5.05 6.65 -34.04
C VAL A 275 5.34 7.78 -35.00
N SER A 276 4.30 8.50 -35.41
CA SER A 276 4.47 9.65 -36.30
C SER A 276 5.64 10.47 -35.76
N PRO A 277 6.67 10.78 -36.58
CA PRO A 277 7.83 11.56 -36.11
C PRO A 277 7.41 12.84 -35.38
N ARG A 278 6.23 13.36 -35.73
CA ARG A 278 5.57 14.48 -35.04
C ARG A 278 5.18 14.16 -33.60
N SER A 279 4.59 12.99 -33.29
CA SER A 279 4.20 12.63 -31.92
C SER A 279 5.41 12.43 -31.01
N LEU A 280 6.49 11.79 -31.52
CA LEU A 280 7.77 11.71 -30.81
C LEU A 280 8.37 13.10 -30.58
N ALA A 281 8.42 13.95 -31.60
CA ALA A 281 8.95 15.31 -31.47
C ALA A 281 8.13 16.20 -30.52
N LEU A 282 6.81 15.99 -30.41
CA LEU A 282 5.96 16.69 -29.44
C LEU A 282 6.22 16.19 -28.01
N ALA A 283 6.34 14.87 -27.82
CA ALA A 283 6.70 14.26 -26.55
C ALA A 283 8.09 14.71 -26.06
N GLU A 284 9.08 14.77 -26.96
CA GLU A 284 10.43 15.28 -26.69
C GLU A 284 10.43 16.75 -26.27
N ARG A 285 9.45 17.53 -26.71
CA ARG A 285 9.25 18.94 -26.32
C ARG A 285 8.39 19.10 -25.06
N GLY A 286 7.98 17.99 -24.42
CA GLY A 286 7.11 18.01 -23.24
C GLY A 286 5.69 18.52 -23.51
N MET A 287 5.25 18.54 -24.78
CA MET A 287 3.91 19.01 -25.12
C MET A 287 2.88 17.87 -25.06
N PRO A 288 1.71 18.07 -24.42
CA PRO A 288 0.65 17.06 -24.37
C PRO A 288 0.13 16.71 -25.77
N ALA A 289 0.22 15.44 -26.15
CA ALA A 289 -0.21 14.91 -27.46
C ALA A 289 -1.42 13.97 -27.38
N LEU A 290 -1.91 13.70 -26.16
CA LEU A 290 -3.06 12.83 -25.90
C LEU A 290 -4.33 13.26 -26.65
N ARG A 291 -4.99 12.29 -27.28
CA ARG A 291 -6.23 12.45 -28.05
C ARG A 291 -7.38 11.69 -27.43
N ILE A 292 -7.10 10.48 -26.95
CA ILE A 292 -8.09 9.59 -26.38
C ILE A 292 -7.61 9.16 -24.99
N LEU A 293 -8.39 9.50 -23.95
CA LEU A 293 -8.15 9.07 -22.59
C LEU A 293 -9.22 8.08 -22.13
N GLY A 294 -8.76 6.90 -21.73
CA GLY A 294 -9.57 5.89 -21.06
C GLY A 294 -9.64 6.13 -19.56
N VAL A 295 -10.84 6.37 -19.06
CA VAL A 295 -11.14 6.50 -17.63
C VAL A 295 -12.15 5.43 -17.20
N GLY A 296 -12.49 5.42 -15.92
CA GLY A 296 -13.47 4.52 -15.34
C GLY A 296 -12.95 3.81 -14.10
N LEU A 297 -13.52 2.64 -13.83
CA LEU A 297 -13.23 1.87 -12.64
C LEU A 297 -11.88 1.14 -12.73
N MET A 298 -11.07 1.18 -11.67
CA MET A 298 -9.96 0.21 -11.53
C MET A 298 -10.51 -1.21 -11.64
N LYS A 299 -9.76 -2.14 -12.26
CA LYS A 299 -10.19 -3.54 -12.42
C LYS A 299 -11.47 -3.78 -13.24
N ALA A 300 -11.92 -2.79 -14.01
CA ALA A 300 -12.98 -2.97 -15.01
C ALA A 300 -12.49 -3.46 -16.39
N GLY A 301 -11.26 -3.94 -16.50
CA GLY A 301 -10.72 -4.44 -17.77
C GLY A 301 -10.27 -3.35 -18.76
N SER A 302 -10.05 -2.13 -18.27
CA SER A 302 -9.57 -0.99 -19.08
C SER A 302 -8.27 -1.28 -19.83
N THR A 303 -7.36 -2.08 -19.26
CA THR A 303 -6.14 -2.54 -19.94
C THR A 303 -6.44 -3.37 -21.19
N ALA A 304 -7.42 -4.26 -21.15
CA ALA A 304 -7.78 -5.07 -22.32
C ALA A 304 -8.43 -4.20 -23.40
N VAL A 305 -9.29 -3.26 -22.99
CA VAL A 305 -9.97 -2.32 -23.90
C VAL A 305 -8.96 -1.39 -24.59
N ILE A 306 -8.02 -0.77 -23.86
CA ILE A 306 -7.03 0.12 -24.48
C ILE A 306 -6.11 -0.63 -25.44
N GLN A 307 -5.73 -1.86 -25.11
CA GLN A 307 -4.86 -2.66 -25.95
C GLN A 307 -5.53 -3.05 -27.26
N ALA A 308 -6.81 -3.41 -27.20
CA ALA A 308 -7.61 -3.67 -28.39
C ALA A 308 -7.83 -2.38 -29.22
N LEU A 309 -8.09 -1.25 -28.57
CA LEU A 309 -8.22 0.04 -29.23
C LEU A 309 -6.91 0.47 -29.93
N ARG A 310 -5.77 0.31 -29.25
CA ARG A 310 -4.43 0.49 -29.83
C ARG A 310 -4.23 -0.42 -31.04
N ALA A 311 -4.59 -1.70 -30.93
CA ALA A 311 -4.43 -2.64 -32.03
C ALA A 311 -5.24 -2.23 -33.27
N ALA A 312 -6.41 -1.61 -33.09
CA ALA A 312 -7.18 -1.06 -34.18
C ALA A 312 -6.51 0.19 -34.80
N LEU A 313 -6.10 1.15 -33.96
CA LEU A 313 -5.56 2.46 -34.38
C LEU A 313 -4.08 2.46 -34.81
N LEU A 314 -3.30 1.47 -34.38
CA LEU A 314 -1.83 1.45 -34.47
C LEU A 314 -1.15 2.67 -33.83
N TRP A 315 -1.74 3.20 -32.75
CA TRP A 315 -1.17 4.34 -32.03
C TRP A 315 -0.31 3.91 -30.85
N PRO A 316 0.76 4.65 -30.49
CA PRO A 316 1.44 4.43 -29.22
C PRO A 316 0.48 4.77 -28.07
N MET A 317 0.61 4.04 -26.96
CA MET A 317 -0.28 4.20 -25.82
C MET A 317 0.46 4.32 -24.48
N GLY A 318 -0.12 5.09 -23.59
CA GLY A 318 0.27 5.23 -22.19
C GLY A 318 -0.57 4.41 -21.23
N PHE A 319 -0.01 4.10 -20.06
CA PHE A 319 -0.71 3.44 -18.94
C PHE A 319 -0.49 4.25 -17.68
N ASP A 320 -1.53 4.32 -16.85
CA ASP A 320 -1.55 4.67 -15.43
C ASP A 320 -0.41 5.60 -14.97
N CYS A 321 -0.75 6.78 -14.50
CA CYS A 321 0.23 7.62 -13.85
C CYS A 321 0.84 6.88 -12.65
N ILE A 322 2.16 6.78 -12.60
CA ILE A 322 2.91 6.22 -11.47
C ILE A 322 3.97 7.25 -11.09
N PRO A 323 3.61 8.38 -10.43
CA PRO A 323 4.60 9.42 -10.15
C PRO A 323 5.73 8.86 -9.29
N GLN A 324 6.94 9.37 -9.50
CA GLN A 324 8.15 8.90 -8.81
C GLN A 324 8.23 9.28 -7.34
N ARG A 325 7.36 10.16 -6.84
CA ARG A 325 7.48 10.78 -5.50
C ARG A 325 6.19 10.79 -4.69
N VAL A 326 5.05 10.57 -5.34
CA VAL A 326 3.71 10.70 -4.75
C VAL A 326 2.81 9.68 -5.42
N SER A 327 1.97 8.98 -4.66
CA SER A 327 0.90 8.15 -5.24
C SER A 327 0.05 8.98 -6.21
N ALA A 328 -0.22 8.46 -7.41
CA ALA A 328 -1.06 9.14 -8.40
C ALA A 328 -2.42 9.54 -7.82
N ALA A 329 -3.01 8.64 -7.03
CA ALA A 329 -4.28 8.88 -6.37
C ALA A 329 -4.23 10.07 -5.40
N VAL A 330 -3.12 10.26 -4.67
CA VAL A 330 -2.94 11.42 -3.78
C VAL A 330 -2.86 12.72 -4.58
N LEU A 331 -2.06 12.75 -5.64
CA LEU A 331 -1.92 13.93 -6.49
C LEU A 331 -3.26 14.29 -7.16
N VAL A 332 -3.93 13.32 -7.79
CA VAL A 332 -5.26 13.51 -8.37
C VAL A 332 -6.23 14.07 -7.34
N ARG A 333 -6.20 13.56 -6.10
CA ARG A 333 -7.08 14.03 -5.03
C ARG A 333 -6.83 15.50 -4.68
N ARG A 334 -5.57 15.89 -4.48
CA ARG A 334 -5.18 17.29 -4.21
C ARG A 334 -5.62 18.21 -5.34
N VAL A 335 -5.40 17.79 -6.59
CA VAL A 335 -5.82 18.53 -7.78
C VAL A 335 -7.34 18.64 -7.88
N ARG A 336 -8.08 17.56 -7.57
CA ARG A 336 -9.55 17.56 -7.54
C ARG A 336 -10.08 18.61 -6.57
N ARG A 337 -9.47 18.70 -5.39
CA ARG A 337 -9.80 19.69 -4.36
C ARG A 337 -9.26 21.09 -4.62
N ARG A 338 -8.49 21.27 -5.69
CA ARG A 338 -7.80 22.53 -6.02
C ARG A 338 -6.76 22.94 -4.96
N GLU A 339 -6.27 21.98 -4.18
CA GLU A 339 -5.09 22.14 -3.33
C GLU A 339 -3.82 22.20 -4.19
N ASP A 340 -3.85 21.55 -5.36
CA ASP A 340 -2.86 21.67 -6.42
C ASP A 340 -3.51 22.07 -7.76
N SER A 341 -2.66 22.53 -8.67
CA SER A 341 -3.06 22.89 -10.04
C SER A 341 -3.18 21.64 -10.94
N LEU A 342 -3.97 21.72 -12.02
CA LEU A 342 -3.93 20.70 -13.07
C LEU A 342 -2.53 20.52 -13.68
N HIS A 343 -1.69 21.56 -13.63
CA HIS A 343 -0.32 21.51 -14.14
C HIS A 343 0.55 20.48 -13.42
N ALA A 344 0.36 20.30 -12.12
CA ALA A 344 1.10 19.31 -11.34
C ALA A 344 0.90 17.87 -11.87
N LEU A 345 -0.27 17.56 -12.46
CA LEU A 345 -0.48 16.26 -13.13
C LEU A 345 0.34 16.13 -14.41
N PHE A 346 0.49 17.20 -15.18
CA PHE A 346 1.29 17.15 -16.41
C PHE A 346 2.77 16.97 -16.10
N GLU A 347 3.27 17.59 -15.03
CA GLU A 347 4.64 17.37 -14.57
C GLU A 347 4.85 15.94 -14.07
N ALA A 348 3.90 15.41 -13.29
CA ALA A 348 4.02 14.11 -12.65
C ALA A 348 3.75 12.91 -13.58
N CYS A 349 2.82 13.07 -14.54
CA CYS A 349 2.29 12.01 -15.40
C CYS A 349 2.54 12.26 -16.89
N GLY A 350 3.37 13.26 -17.21
CA GLY A 350 3.55 13.77 -18.56
C GLY A 350 3.95 12.69 -19.56
N GLN A 351 4.95 11.89 -19.21
CA GLN A 351 5.50 10.86 -20.10
C GLN A 351 4.59 9.63 -20.19
N GLU A 352 3.99 9.23 -19.08
CA GLU A 352 3.19 8.02 -18.96
C GLU A 352 1.79 8.17 -19.56
N VAL A 353 1.18 9.36 -19.47
CA VAL A 353 -0.22 9.58 -19.85
C VAL A 353 -0.36 10.62 -20.97
N PHE A 354 0.27 11.79 -20.83
CA PHE A 354 -0.10 12.96 -21.65
C PHE A 354 0.72 13.11 -22.94
N ALA A 355 1.92 12.53 -22.99
CA ALA A 355 2.82 12.58 -24.14
C ALA A 355 2.39 11.65 -25.30
N LEU A 356 1.48 10.71 -25.04
CA LEU A 356 1.06 9.69 -26.00
C LEU A 356 -0.39 9.95 -26.47
N PRO A 357 -0.72 9.73 -27.76
CA PRO A 357 -2.02 10.04 -28.34
C PRO A 357 -3.17 9.20 -27.77
N LEU A 358 -2.87 8.05 -27.18
CA LEU A 358 -3.82 7.18 -26.52
C LEU A 358 -3.28 6.88 -25.11
N ALA A 359 -4.11 6.98 -24.08
CA ALA A 359 -3.72 6.57 -22.74
C ALA A 359 -4.92 6.10 -21.94
N LYS A 360 -4.68 5.37 -20.85
CA LYS A 360 -5.71 5.11 -19.85
C LYS A 360 -5.16 5.29 -18.45
N ASP A 361 -5.98 5.88 -17.60
CA ASP A 361 -5.72 6.02 -16.17
C ASP A 361 -7.05 6.14 -15.42
N GLN A 362 -7.36 5.16 -14.58
CA GLN A 362 -8.61 5.13 -13.81
C GLN A 362 -8.61 6.16 -12.67
N THR A 363 -7.43 6.55 -12.18
CA THR A 363 -7.31 7.56 -11.12
C THR A 363 -7.74 8.93 -11.63
N LEU A 364 -7.66 9.20 -12.94
CA LEU A 364 -8.08 10.47 -13.54
C LEU A 364 -9.59 10.62 -13.73
N THR A 365 -10.40 9.60 -13.44
CA THR A 365 -11.86 9.63 -13.63
C THR A 365 -12.54 10.81 -12.94
N PRO A 366 -12.22 11.18 -11.69
CA PRO A 366 -12.81 12.35 -11.03
C PRO A 366 -12.43 13.70 -11.67
N LEU A 367 -11.39 13.73 -12.51
CA LEU A 367 -10.88 14.92 -13.20
C LEU A 367 -11.25 14.96 -14.68
N ALA A 368 -11.88 13.92 -15.21
CA ALA A 368 -12.11 13.75 -16.65
C ALA A 368 -12.78 14.97 -17.31
N GLN A 369 -13.83 15.54 -16.69
CA GLN A 369 -14.50 16.74 -17.22
C GLN A 369 -13.58 17.97 -17.22
N ARG A 370 -12.81 18.19 -16.15
CA ARG A 370 -11.86 19.31 -16.07
C ARG A 370 -10.74 19.17 -17.10
N LEU A 371 -10.23 17.96 -17.29
CA LEU A 371 -9.24 17.65 -18.32
C LEU A 371 -9.81 17.92 -19.70
N LEU A 372 -11.01 17.44 -20.01
CA LEU A 372 -11.70 17.68 -21.27
C LEU A 372 -11.85 19.17 -21.58
N SER A 373 -12.34 19.96 -20.61
CA SER A 373 -12.55 21.40 -20.78
C SER A 373 -11.23 22.18 -20.96
N ALA A 374 -10.17 21.78 -20.25
CA ALA A 374 -8.87 22.44 -20.35
C ALA A 374 -8.10 22.04 -21.61
N TRP A 375 -8.38 20.85 -22.17
CA TRP A 375 -7.55 20.21 -23.19
C TRP A 375 -7.27 21.07 -24.43
N PRO A 376 -8.25 21.76 -25.05
CA PRO A 376 -7.99 22.59 -26.23
C PRO A 376 -6.97 23.71 -25.98
N ALA A 377 -6.85 24.19 -24.73
CA ALA A 377 -5.90 25.24 -24.39
C ALA A 377 -4.48 24.71 -24.10
N ILE A 378 -4.33 23.42 -23.80
CA ILE A 378 -3.05 22.82 -23.35
C ILE A 378 -2.48 21.80 -24.34
N SER A 379 -3.29 21.26 -25.25
CA SER A 379 -2.83 20.29 -26.23
C SER A 379 -1.91 20.94 -27.25
N ALA A 380 -0.93 20.18 -27.72
CA ALA A 380 0.11 20.68 -28.62
C ALA A 380 -0.41 21.30 -29.94
N ASP A 381 -1.63 20.96 -30.33
CA ASP A 381 -2.24 21.41 -31.59
C ASP A 381 -3.68 21.90 -31.43
N GLY A 382 -4.11 22.18 -30.19
CA GLY A 382 -5.43 22.74 -29.90
C GLY A 382 -6.60 21.80 -30.15
N ALA A 383 -6.37 20.49 -30.31
CA ALA A 383 -7.45 19.54 -30.53
C ALA A 383 -8.22 19.22 -29.26
N ASP A 384 -9.44 18.71 -29.45
CA ASP A 384 -10.26 18.19 -28.37
C ASP A 384 -9.74 16.86 -27.84
N LEU A 385 -9.88 16.66 -26.52
CA LEU A 385 -9.76 15.34 -25.90
C LEU A 385 -11.03 14.53 -26.16
N LYS A 386 -10.89 13.23 -26.42
CA LYS A 386 -12.00 12.27 -26.42
C LYS A 386 -11.86 11.36 -25.22
N LEU A 387 -12.98 11.07 -24.57
CA LEU A 387 -13.01 10.23 -23.37
C LEU A 387 -13.79 8.97 -23.66
N TYR A 388 -13.29 7.84 -23.16
CA TYR A 388 -14.10 6.64 -23.02
C TYR A 388 -14.11 6.19 -21.56
N PHE A 389 -15.23 5.62 -21.13
CA PHE A 389 -15.44 5.17 -19.77
C PHE A 389 -15.64 3.65 -19.77
N VAL A 390 -14.79 2.93 -19.06
CA VAL A 390 -14.92 1.47 -18.91
C VAL A 390 -15.60 1.17 -17.58
N VAL A 391 -16.69 0.41 -17.67
CA VAL A 391 -17.46 -0.06 -16.52
C VAL A 391 -17.55 -1.58 -16.52
N ARG A 392 -17.73 -2.15 -15.33
CA ARG A 392 -17.85 -3.58 -15.12
C ARG A 392 -19.01 -3.87 -14.16
N ASN A 393 -19.60 -5.05 -14.29
CA ASN A 393 -20.57 -5.58 -13.34
C ASN A 393 -20.07 -5.38 -11.89
N PRO A 394 -20.90 -4.81 -10.99
CA PRO A 394 -20.50 -4.48 -9.63
C PRO A 394 -19.95 -5.66 -8.82
N PHE A 395 -20.52 -6.87 -8.95
CA PHE A 395 -20.04 -8.05 -8.22
C PHE A 395 -18.65 -8.46 -8.68
N ASP A 396 -18.47 -8.47 -9.99
CA ASP A 396 -17.25 -8.84 -10.69
C ASP A 396 -16.12 -7.83 -10.43
N PHE A 397 -16.46 -6.54 -10.33
CA PHE A 397 -15.56 -5.47 -9.89
C PHE A 397 -15.13 -5.70 -8.44
N VAL A 398 -16.07 -5.90 -7.51
CA VAL A 398 -15.80 -6.14 -6.08
C VAL A 398 -14.85 -7.33 -5.91
N LEU A 399 -15.18 -8.47 -6.51
CA LEU A 399 -14.35 -9.68 -6.46
C LEU A 399 -12.98 -9.46 -7.09
N SER A 400 -12.91 -8.69 -8.17
CA SER A 400 -11.63 -8.41 -8.81
C SER A 400 -10.69 -7.55 -7.95
N ILE A 401 -11.24 -6.66 -7.12
CA ILE A 401 -10.46 -5.86 -6.16
C ILE A 401 -10.04 -6.74 -4.98
N ILE A 402 -10.98 -7.49 -4.39
CA ILE A 402 -10.74 -8.41 -3.27
C ILE A 402 -9.64 -9.42 -3.62
N ASN A 403 -9.76 -10.09 -4.77
CA ASN A 403 -8.77 -11.07 -5.22
C ASN A 403 -7.41 -10.42 -5.51
N ARG A 404 -7.39 -9.18 -6.03
CA ARG A 404 -6.12 -8.46 -6.28
C ARG A 404 -5.40 -8.13 -4.98
N LEU A 405 -6.17 -7.82 -3.95
CA LEU A 405 -5.67 -7.42 -2.65
C LEU A 405 -5.45 -8.62 -1.73
N GLY A 406 -5.77 -9.86 -2.14
CA GLY A 406 -5.65 -11.04 -1.27
C GLY A 406 -6.58 -11.00 -0.06
N LEU A 407 -7.71 -10.27 -0.15
CA LEU A 407 -8.65 -10.15 0.96
C LEU A 407 -9.54 -11.39 1.05
N GLU A 408 -9.73 -11.89 2.26
CA GLU A 408 -10.70 -12.94 2.53
C GLU A 408 -12.08 -12.34 2.82
N ILE A 409 -13.13 -13.00 2.36
CA ILE A 409 -14.51 -12.61 2.68
C ILE A 409 -15.11 -13.74 3.51
N GLY A 410 -15.42 -13.47 4.78
CA GLY A 410 -16.19 -14.40 5.60
C GLY A 410 -17.59 -14.60 5.03
N ARG A 411 -18.12 -15.83 5.14
CA ARG A 411 -19.39 -16.24 4.51
C ARG A 411 -20.65 -15.72 5.20
N GLY A 412 -20.61 -14.75 6.12
CA GLY A 412 -21.89 -14.22 6.62
C GLY A 412 -21.95 -13.28 7.82
N LEU A 413 -20.86 -12.83 8.45
CA LEU A 413 -20.98 -11.88 9.56
C LEU A 413 -20.43 -10.49 9.20
N PRO A 414 -21.13 -9.39 9.57
CA PRO A 414 -20.63 -8.01 9.41
C PRO A 414 -19.23 -7.77 9.99
N GLY A 415 -18.88 -8.51 11.05
CA GLY A 415 -17.56 -8.47 11.67
C GLY A 415 -16.44 -9.00 10.76
N ASP A 416 -16.77 -9.88 9.81
CA ASP A 416 -15.80 -10.50 8.88
C ASP A 416 -15.34 -9.55 7.76
N GLN A 417 -15.89 -8.34 7.74
CA GLN A 417 -15.57 -7.32 6.73
C GLN A 417 -14.95 -6.08 7.36
N ALA A 418 -14.96 -6.02 8.69
CA ALA A 418 -14.13 -5.11 9.43
C ALA A 418 -12.67 -5.55 9.24
N PHE A 419 -11.79 -4.58 9.19
CA PHE A 419 -10.35 -4.81 9.17
C PHE A 419 -9.90 -5.52 10.46
N GLY A 420 -9.80 -6.85 10.39
CA GLY A 420 -9.31 -7.70 11.46
C GLY A 420 -7.91 -8.21 11.16
N VAL A 421 -7.09 -8.42 12.21
CA VAL A 421 -5.72 -8.98 12.14
C VAL A 421 -5.60 -10.19 11.21
N HIS A 422 -6.64 -11.03 11.18
CA HIS A 422 -6.68 -12.30 10.46
C HIS A 422 -7.11 -12.17 8.99
N ILE A 423 -7.51 -10.97 8.54
CA ILE A 423 -8.03 -10.68 7.18
C ILE A 423 -7.14 -9.64 6.48
N LEU A 424 -6.00 -9.28 7.10
CA LEU A 424 -5.05 -8.36 6.50
C LEU A 424 -4.27 -9.09 5.41
N PRO A 425 -4.13 -8.48 4.22
CA PRO A 425 -3.22 -9.03 3.24
C PRO A 425 -1.79 -8.73 3.65
N GLU A 426 -0.87 -9.62 3.23
CA GLU A 426 0.56 -9.47 3.50
C GLU A 426 1.08 -8.09 3.09
N SER A 427 0.62 -7.60 1.93
CA SER A 427 0.91 -6.24 1.46
C SER A 427 -0.35 -5.56 0.94
N PHE A 428 -0.49 -4.27 1.26
CA PHE A 428 -1.54 -3.43 0.73
C PHE A 428 -0.93 -2.28 -0.08
N PRO A 429 -1.09 -2.25 -1.42
CA PRO A 429 -0.50 -1.18 -2.22
C PRO A 429 -1.11 0.18 -1.86
N ARG A 430 -0.27 1.17 -1.55
CA ARG A 430 -0.69 2.53 -1.17
C ARG A 430 -1.66 3.16 -2.17
N ASP A 431 -1.46 2.93 -3.47
CA ASP A 431 -2.37 3.44 -4.50
C ASP A 431 -3.79 2.90 -4.37
N PHE A 432 -3.95 1.60 -4.06
CA PHE A 432 -5.27 1.01 -3.80
C PHE A 432 -5.90 1.58 -2.54
N GLN A 433 -5.08 1.91 -1.55
CA GLN A 433 -5.56 2.40 -0.27
C GLN A 433 -6.12 3.81 -0.42
N VAL A 434 -5.34 4.69 -1.03
CA VAL A 434 -5.77 6.07 -1.33
C VAL A 434 -6.94 6.04 -2.31
N TYR A 435 -6.92 5.13 -3.29
CA TYR A 435 -8.05 4.95 -4.20
C TYR A 435 -9.30 4.46 -3.46
N LEU A 436 -9.22 3.55 -2.49
CA LEU A 436 -10.40 3.05 -1.80
C LEU A 436 -10.82 3.91 -0.60
N ASP A 437 -9.97 4.82 -0.14
CA ASP A 437 -10.31 5.76 0.94
C ASP A 437 -11.29 6.82 0.44
N VAL A 438 -12.58 6.58 0.69
CA VAL A 438 -13.71 7.41 0.24
C VAL A 438 -14.18 8.44 1.29
N GLU A 439 -13.57 8.45 2.49
CA GLU A 439 -13.93 9.38 3.58
C GLU A 439 -13.70 10.84 3.16
N GLU A 440 -12.68 11.02 2.35
CA GLU A 440 -12.24 12.28 1.78
C GLU A 440 -13.19 12.82 0.70
N GLU A 441 -14.10 11.99 0.20
CA GLU A 441 -15.27 12.32 -0.63
C GLU A 441 -16.52 12.64 0.22
N GLY A 442 -16.38 12.64 1.56
CA GLY A 442 -17.49 12.81 2.49
C GLY A 442 -18.28 11.53 2.74
N LEU A 443 -17.73 10.36 2.40
CA LEU A 443 -18.39 9.08 2.55
C LEU A 443 -17.84 8.26 3.71
N ASN A 444 -18.71 7.91 4.67
CA ASN A 444 -18.34 7.01 5.75
C ASN A 444 -18.41 5.56 5.27
N TYR A 445 -17.41 4.75 5.61
CA TYR A 445 -17.42 3.31 5.37
C TYR A 445 -16.99 2.53 6.61
N THR A 446 -17.54 1.32 6.80
CA THR A 446 -17.26 0.49 7.98
C THR A 446 -16.24 -0.63 7.75
N GLY A 447 -15.79 -0.82 6.50
CA GLY A 447 -14.84 -1.87 6.12
C GLY A 447 -14.47 -1.82 4.64
N PHE A 448 -13.56 -2.71 4.20
CA PHE A 448 -13.06 -2.69 2.82
C PHE A 448 -14.16 -2.91 1.79
N LEU A 449 -15.11 -3.80 2.05
CA LEU A 449 -16.15 -4.14 1.08
C LEU A 449 -17.08 -2.94 0.84
N ASP A 450 -17.41 -2.21 1.90
CA ASP A 450 -18.16 -0.96 1.82
C ASP A 450 -17.37 0.10 1.06
N ALA A 451 -16.08 0.29 1.37
CA ALA A 451 -15.20 1.20 0.64
C ALA A 451 -15.13 0.89 -0.87
N ILE A 452 -15.02 -0.38 -1.25
CA ILE A 452 -15.00 -0.83 -2.65
C ILE A 452 -16.34 -0.54 -3.34
N VAL A 453 -17.46 -0.85 -2.68
CA VAL A 453 -18.81 -0.60 -3.21
C VAL A 453 -19.05 0.90 -3.39
N GLN A 454 -18.69 1.71 -2.40
CA GLN A 454 -18.80 3.16 -2.47
C GLN A 454 -17.91 3.75 -3.56
N ARG A 455 -16.68 3.23 -3.73
CA ARG A 455 -15.82 3.66 -4.84
C ARG A 455 -16.43 3.33 -6.20
N TRP A 456 -17.06 2.16 -6.36
CA TRP A 456 -17.79 1.84 -7.59
C TRP A 456 -18.89 2.88 -7.85
N ALA A 457 -19.66 3.23 -6.82
CA ALA A 457 -20.73 4.23 -6.94
C ALA A 457 -20.19 5.61 -7.33
N LEU A 458 -19.10 6.06 -6.70
CA LEU A 458 -18.49 7.36 -6.97
C LEU A 458 -18.04 7.52 -8.42
N GLU A 459 -17.35 6.53 -8.97
CA GLU A 459 -16.86 6.59 -10.36
C GLU A 459 -18.01 6.50 -11.37
N VAL A 460 -19.01 5.65 -11.09
CA VAL A 460 -20.20 5.57 -11.93
C VAL A 460 -21.01 6.87 -11.86
N ASP A 461 -21.09 7.52 -10.71
CA ASP A 461 -21.72 8.84 -10.60
C ASP A 461 -20.95 9.89 -11.41
N ALA A 462 -19.63 9.82 -11.49
CA ALA A 462 -18.85 10.69 -12.36
C ALA A 462 -19.26 10.55 -13.85
N TYR A 463 -19.50 9.32 -14.31
CA TYR A 463 -20.06 9.07 -15.64
C TYR A 463 -21.51 9.56 -15.76
N LEU A 464 -22.38 9.17 -14.81
CA LEU A 464 -23.82 9.46 -14.86
C LEU A 464 -24.15 10.95 -14.74
N ARG A 465 -23.23 11.77 -14.21
CA ARG A 465 -23.33 13.23 -14.24
C ARG A 465 -23.30 13.78 -15.66
N CYS A 466 -22.41 13.26 -16.51
CA CYS A 466 -22.32 13.72 -17.90
C CYS A 466 -22.06 12.61 -18.92
N PRO A 467 -23.03 11.71 -19.18
CA PRO A 467 -22.82 10.55 -20.05
C PRO A 467 -22.34 10.92 -21.46
N ARG A 468 -22.79 12.07 -21.98
CA ARG A 468 -22.53 12.54 -23.35
C ARG A 468 -21.06 12.82 -23.67
N ILE A 469 -20.22 13.07 -22.66
CA ILE A 469 -18.79 13.35 -22.90
C ILE A 469 -17.96 12.06 -23.01
N PHE A 470 -18.57 10.90 -22.74
CA PHE A 470 -17.90 9.62 -22.71
C PHE A 470 -18.45 8.67 -23.77
N ALA A 471 -17.58 7.96 -24.46
CA ALA A 471 -17.92 6.69 -25.10
C ALA A 471 -17.95 5.58 -24.03
N LEU A 472 -19.11 4.97 -23.79
CA LEU A 472 -19.26 3.93 -22.75
C LEU A 472 -18.83 2.55 -23.27
N VAL A 473 -18.03 1.84 -22.49
CA VAL A 473 -17.68 0.42 -22.73
C VAL A 473 -18.07 -0.40 -21.50
N ARG A 474 -19.03 -1.30 -21.66
CA ARG A 474 -19.30 -2.34 -20.65
C ARG A 474 -18.35 -3.50 -20.89
N TYR A 475 -17.61 -3.88 -19.86
CA TYR A 475 -16.58 -4.90 -20.00
C TYR A 475 -17.15 -6.26 -20.42
N GLU A 476 -18.38 -6.57 -20.02
CA GLU A 476 -19.07 -7.80 -20.36
C GLU A 476 -19.41 -7.88 -21.85
N ASP A 477 -19.86 -6.77 -22.46
CA ASP A 477 -20.09 -6.69 -23.91
C ASP A 477 -18.78 -6.84 -24.68
N PHE A 478 -17.72 -6.17 -24.21
CA PHE A 478 -16.39 -6.28 -24.77
C PHE A 478 -15.83 -7.70 -24.66
N LYS A 479 -16.09 -8.40 -23.55
CA LYS A 479 -15.66 -9.79 -23.36
C LYS A 479 -16.41 -10.74 -24.29
N GLN A 480 -17.69 -10.48 -24.56
CA GLN A 480 -18.52 -11.30 -25.43
C GLN A 480 -18.14 -11.13 -26.91
N ASP A 481 -17.99 -9.88 -27.36
CA ASP A 481 -17.59 -9.55 -28.73
C ASP A 481 -16.63 -8.33 -28.73
N PRO A 482 -15.32 -8.57 -28.57
CA PRO A 482 -14.34 -7.48 -28.51
C PRO A 482 -14.22 -6.74 -29.84
N VAL A 483 -14.42 -7.43 -30.96
CA VAL A 483 -14.32 -6.84 -32.31
C VAL A 483 -15.45 -5.84 -32.52
N LEU A 484 -16.69 -6.24 -32.26
CA LEU A 484 -17.84 -5.35 -32.38
C LEU A 484 -17.75 -4.18 -31.40
N SER A 485 -17.34 -4.45 -30.16
CA SER A 485 -17.22 -3.43 -29.11
C SER A 485 -16.20 -2.35 -29.47
N ILE A 486 -15.02 -2.72 -29.99
CA ILE A 486 -14.00 -1.74 -30.42
C ILE A 486 -14.43 -0.99 -31.67
N ARG A 487 -15.13 -1.64 -32.62
CA ARG A 487 -15.71 -0.94 -33.77
C ARG A 487 -16.67 0.16 -33.33
N GLN A 488 -17.57 -0.14 -32.39
CA GLN A 488 -18.54 0.82 -31.85
C GLN A 488 -17.83 1.95 -31.09
N LEU A 489 -16.82 1.61 -30.27
CA LEU A 489 -16.01 2.58 -29.56
C LEU A 489 -15.33 3.57 -30.51
N LEU A 490 -14.71 3.08 -31.59
CA LEU A 490 -14.10 3.93 -32.61
C LEU A 490 -15.11 4.86 -33.28
N LEU A 491 -16.30 4.38 -33.59
CA LEU A 491 -17.36 5.22 -34.16
C LEU A 491 -17.77 6.33 -33.19
N GLN A 492 -17.97 6.02 -31.91
CA GLN A 492 -18.32 7.00 -30.88
C GLN A 492 -17.21 8.03 -30.63
N LEU A 493 -15.95 7.63 -30.76
CA LEU A 493 -14.78 8.50 -30.61
C LEU A 493 -14.46 9.31 -31.89
N GLY A 494 -15.22 9.14 -32.98
CA GLY A 494 -14.98 9.84 -34.26
C GLY A 494 -13.86 9.24 -35.13
N HIS A 495 -13.41 8.02 -34.81
CA HIS A 495 -12.35 7.28 -35.50
C HIS A 495 -12.87 6.10 -36.32
N GLY A 496 -14.13 6.12 -36.74
CA GLY A 496 -14.74 5.05 -37.55
C GLY A 496 -14.00 4.75 -38.86
N HIS A 497 -13.32 5.74 -39.43
CA HIS A 497 -12.51 5.60 -40.65
C HIS A 497 -11.28 4.70 -40.47
N ALA A 498 -10.81 4.50 -39.23
CA ALA A 498 -9.69 3.60 -38.93
C ALA A 498 -10.10 2.12 -38.91
N TRP A 499 -11.41 1.83 -38.98
CA TRP A 499 -11.90 0.46 -38.97
C TRP A 499 -11.74 -0.22 -40.34
N SER A 500 -11.21 -1.43 -40.33
CA SER A 500 -11.05 -2.30 -41.50
C SER A 500 -11.10 -3.77 -41.07
N GLU A 501 -11.19 -4.70 -42.02
CA GLU A 501 -11.06 -6.14 -41.72
C GLU A 501 -9.72 -6.47 -41.06
N GLU A 502 -8.66 -5.78 -41.46
CA GLU A 502 -7.35 -5.91 -40.86
C GLU A 502 -7.33 -5.40 -39.40
N ALA A 503 -7.98 -4.26 -39.12
CA ALA A 503 -8.14 -3.77 -37.75
C ALA A 503 -8.91 -4.77 -36.88
N ALA A 504 -9.98 -5.38 -37.41
CA ALA A 504 -10.73 -6.43 -36.73
C ALA A 504 -9.84 -7.64 -36.37
N ARG A 505 -9.00 -8.09 -37.31
CA ARG A 505 -8.03 -9.18 -37.08
C ARG A 505 -7.04 -8.82 -35.97
N ARG A 506 -6.49 -7.60 -35.97
CA ARG A 506 -5.56 -7.12 -34.93
C ARG A 506 -6.24 -7.05 -33.56
N VAL A 507 -7.48 -6.57 -33.49
CA VAL A 507 -8.28 -6.57 -32.25
C VAL A 507 -8.43 -7.99 -31.72
N SER A 508 -8.87 -8.94 -32.55
CA SER A 508 -9.02 -10.34 -32.14
C SER A 508 -7.72 -10.92 -31.57
N LEU A 509 -6.58 -10.65 -32.22
CA LEU A 509 -5.27 -11.10 -31.77
C LEU A 509 -4.86 -10.46 -30.44
N ALA A 510 -5.08 -9.15 -30.28
CA ALA A 510 -4.79 -8.44 -29.04
C ALA A 510 -5.66 -8.97 -27.88
N THR A 511 -6.95 -9.21 -28.10
CA THR A 511 -7.82 -9.73 -27.04
C THR A 511 -7.64 -11.21 -26.72
N GLY A 512 -6.91 -11.95 -27.57
CA GLY A 512 -6.57 -13.35 -27.33
C GLY A 512 -5.52 -13.57 -26.25
N VAL A 513 -4.85 -12.52 -25.77
CA VAL A 513 -3.82 -12.62 -24.72
C VAL A 513 -4.40 -12.35 -23.32
N ARG A 514 -3.77 -12.92 -22.30
CA ARG A 514 -4.17 -12.70 -20.90
C ARG A 514 -3.42 -11.51 -20.31
N TYR A 515 -4.13 -10.44 -19.97
CA TYR A 515 -3.51 -9.23 -19.42
C TYR A 515 -3.30 -9.27 -17.89
N GLN A 516 -4.02 -10.11 -17.15
CA GLN A 516 -3.84 -10.24 -15.70
C GLN A 516 -4.07 -11.68 -15.29
N SER A 517 -3.41 -12.12 -14.21
CA SER A 517 -3.69 -13.44 -13.64
C SER A 517 -5.16 -13.47 -13.29
N ARG A 518 -5.84 -14.43 -13.90
CA ARG A 518 -7.04 -14.97 -13.28
C ARG A 518 -6.58 -15.40 -11.90
N GLY A 519 -7.03 -14.70 -10.85
CA GLY A 519 -6.82 -15.19 -9.49
C GLY A 519 -7.25 -16.65 -9.43
N GLU A 520 -6.64 -17.46 -8.57
CA GLU A 520 -6.83 -18.92 -8.56
C GLU A 520 -8.32 -19.34 -8.53
N ALA A 521 -9.19 -18.47 -7.99
CA ALA A 521 -10.65 -18.62 -7.94
C ALA A 521 -11.44 -18.13 -9.19
N ALA A 522 -10.80 -17.87 -10.34
CA ALA A 522 -11.43 -17.23 -11.51
C ALA A 522 -12.46 -18.09 -12.29
N GLY A 523 -13.02 -19.11 -11.66
CA GLY A 523 -14.12 -19.92 -12.18
C GLY A 523 -15.39 -19.84 -11.33
N ASP A 524 -15.30 -19.32 -10.11
CA ASP A 524 -16.44 -19.29 -9.21
C ASP A 524 -17.39 -18.16 -9.61
N ALA A 525 -18.67 -18.52 -9.78
CA ALA A 525 -19.72 -17.53 -9.92
C ALA A 525 -19.71 -16.60 -8.69
N PRO A 526 -20.04 -15.30 -8.84
CA PRO A 526 -20.06 -14.38 -7.72
C PRO A 526 -20.85 -14.89 -6.50
N GLU A 527 -21.91 -15.65 -6.74
CA GLU A 527 -22.73 -16.31 -5.73
C GLU A 527 -21.93 -17.26 -4.82
N GLY A 528 -21.03 -18.07 -5.36
CA GLY A 528 -20.23 -19.02 -4.57
C GLY A 528 -19.19 -18.33 -3.67
N ARG A 529 -18.78 -17.10 -4.04
CA ARG A 529 -17.74 -16.33 -3.34
C ARG A 529 -18.30 -15.30 -2.37
N LEU A 530 -19.36 -14.60 -2.76
CA LEU A 530 -20.01 -13.54 -1.98
C LEU A 530 -21.12 -14.11 -1.09
N GLY A 531 -21.80 -15.18 -1.53
CA GLY A 531 -23.04 -15.64 -0.93
C GLY A 531 -24.21 -14.70 -1.19
N GLY A 532 -25.44 -15.22 -1.00
CA GLY A 532 -26.67 -14.47 -1.18
C GLY A 532 -26.78 -13.16 -0.39
N PRO A 533 -26.42 -13.13 0.92
CA PRO A 533 -26.51 -11.92 1.72
C PRO A 533 -25.64 -10.75 1.20
N LEU A 534 -24.38 -11.01 0.82
CA LEU A 534 -23.50 -9.95 0.31
C LEU A 534 -23.89 -9.51 -1.08
N MET A 535 -24.34 -10.43 -1.94
CA MET A 535 -24.87 -10.07 -3.26
C MET A 535 -26.09 -9.17 -3.13
N HIS A 536 -27.04 -9.50 -2.26
CA HIS A 536 -28.20 -8.67 -1.96
C HIS A 536 -27.79 -7.27 -1.49
N ARG A 537 -26.81 -7.21 -0.58
CA ARG A 537 -26.34 -5.94 -0.02
C ARG A 537 -25.65 -5.05 -1.05
N ILE A 538 -24.75 -5.61 -1.86
CA ILE A 538 -24.11 -4.89 -2.97
C ILE A 538 -25.17 -4.40 -3.96
N TRP A 539 -26.15 -5.25 -4.29
CA TRP A 539 -27.22 -4.88 -5.22
C TRP A 539 -28.15 -3.81 -4.67
N GLN A 540 -28.50 -3.86 -3.39
CA GLN A 540 -29.29 -2.82 -2.75
C GLN A 540 -28.59 -1.46 -2.86
N ALA A 541 -27.26 -1.45 -2.72
CA ALA A 541 -26.48 -0.22 -2.82
C ALA A 541 -26.27 0.30 -4.24
N LEU A 542 -25.99 -0.61 -5.18
CA LEU A 542 -25.53 -0.24 -6.53
C LEU A 542 -26.60 -0.43 -7.61
N GLY A 543 -27.65 -1.19 -7.34
CA GLY A 543 -28.69 -1.61 -8.29
C GLY A 543 -29.32 -0.47 -9.09
N PRO A 544 -29.70 0.68 -8.49
CA PRO A 544 -30.21 1.82 -9.24
C PRO A 544 -29.25 2.34 -10.31
N ARG A 545 -27.95 2.45 -9.98
CA ARG A 545 -26.89 2.88 -10.91
C ARG A 545 -26.58 1.81 -11.94
N ALA A 546 -26.48 0.55 -11.50
CA ALA A 546 -26.23 -0.61 -12.35
C ALA A 546 -27.32 -0.76 -13.43
N ARG A 547 -28.60 -0.55 -13.08
CA ARG A 547 -29.71 -0.52 -14.04
C ARG A 547 -29.52 0.54 -15.12
N ARG A 548 -29.07 1.75 -14.76
CA ARG A 548 -28.80 2.84 -15.73
C ARG A 548 -27.66 2.50 -16.70
N LEU A 549 -26.77 1.59 -16.32
CA LEU A 549 -25.68 1.06 -17.15
C LEU A 549 -26.06 -0.25 -17.88
N GLY A 550 -27.33 -0.64 -17.87
CA GLY A 550 -27.80 -1.84 -18.56
C GLY A 550 -27.51 -3.16 -17.85
N TYR A 551 -27.19 -3.14 -16.55
CA TYR A 551 -27.02 -4.35 -15.73
C TYR A 551 -28.31 -4.74 -14.98
N GLY A 552 -29.49 -4.43 -15.53
CA GLY A 552 -30.77 -4.65 -14.84
C GLY A 552 -31.08 -6.11 -14.54
N ASP A 553 -30.63 -7.03 -15.39
CA ASP A 553 -30.89 -8.46 -15.25
C ASP A 553 -30.16 -9.11 -14.08
N LEU A 554 -29.05 -8.51 -13.60
CA LEU A 554 -28.35 -8.93 -12.38
C LEU A 554 -29.27 -8.92 -11.15
N GLY A 555 -30.29 -8.05 -11.13
CA GLY A 555 -31.25 -8.03 -10.03
C GLY A 555 -32.12 -9.28 -9.94
N ARG A 556 -32.34 -9.99 -11.06
CA ARG A 556 -33.08 -11.26 -11.07
C ARG A 556 -32.22 -12.40 -10.51
N GLU A 557 -30.92 -12.39 -10.85
CA GLU A 557 -29.94 -13.34 -10.30
C GLU A 557 -29.88 -13.19 -8.78
N VAL A 558 -29.77 -11.95 -8.28
CA VAL A 558 -29.77 -11.66 -6.85
C VAL A 558 -31.06 -12.12 -6.18
N ALA A 559 -32.23 -11.84 -6.75
CA ALA A 559 -33.52 -12.24 -6.20
C ALA A 559 -33.70 -13.78 -6.08
N GLY A 560 -32.91 -14.56 -6.83
CA GLY A 560 -32.87 -16.02 -6.71
C GLY A 560 -32.03 -16.55 -5.55
N THR A 561 -31.24 -15.69 -4.90
CA THR A 561 -30.38 -16.04 -3.76
C THR A 561 -31.07 -15.79 -2.41
N ASP A 562 -30.72 -16.55 -1.38
CA ASP A 562 -31.20 -16.30 -0.01
C ASP A 562 -30.61 -14.97 0.51
N PRO A 563 -31.44 -13.95 0.79
CA PRO A 563 -30.96 -12.67 1.29
C PRO A 563 -30.36 -12.76 2.71
N GLY A 564 -30.62 -13.85 3.45
CA GLY A 564 -30.29 -13.95 4.86
C GLY A 564 -31.10 -12.98 5.74
N PRO A 565 -30.77 -12.85 7.03
CA PRO A 565 -31.44 -11.92 7.92
C PRO A 565 -31.20 -10.47 7.47
N PRO A 566 -32.22 -9.58 7.58
CA PRO A 566 -32.07 -8.18 7.21
C PRO A 566 -31.08 -7.50 8.15
N GLU A 567 -29.91 -7.15 7.61
CA GLU A 567 -28.93 -6.32 8.31
C GLU A 567 -28.99 -4.89 7.77
N ALA A 568 -29.04 -3.92 8.68
CA ALA A 568 -29.00 -2.52 8.31
C ALA A 568 -27.58 -2.15 7.85
N TRP A 569 -27.39 -1.97 6.55
CA TRP A 569 -26.27 -1.17 6.05
C TRP A 569 -26.59 0.31 6.27
N PRO A 570 -25.59 1.19 6.52
CA PRO A 570 -25.81 2.60 6.30
C PRO A 570 -26.36 2.75 4.88
N ALA A 571 -27.49 3.47 4.75
CA ALA A 571 -28.08 3.69 3.43
C ALA A 571 -26.97 4.21 2.50
N PRO A 572 -26.89 3.70 1.25
CA PRO A 572 -25.88 4.15 0.30
C PRO A 572 -25.94 5.66 0.27
N VAL A 573 -24.86 6.31 0.69
CA VAL A 573 -24.86 7.76 0.84
C VAL A 573 -25.14 8.33 -0.54
N HIS A 574 -26.28 8.99 -0.66
CA HIS A 574 -26.61 9.74 -1.86
C HIS A 574 -25.67 10.93 -1.84
N VAL A 575 -24.54 10.86 -2.55
CA VAL A 575 -23.67 12.02 -2.73
C VAL A 575 -24.43 12.99 -3.64
N PRO A 576 -24.95 14.11 -3.12
CA PRO A 576 -25.52 15.11 -4.01
C PRO A 576 -24.38 15.60 -4.94
N PRO A 577 -24.64 15.76 -6.25
CA PRO A 577 -23.62 16.27 -7.14
C PRO A 577 -23.15 17.65 -6.63
N PRO A 578 -21.84 17.96 -6.70
CA PRO A 578 -21.40 19.31 -6.40
C PRO A 578 -22.11 20.29 -7.36
N PRO A 579 -22.59 21.45 -6.85
CA PRO A 579 -23.50 22.35 -7.58
C PRO A 579 -22.94 22.91 -8.90
N GLU A 580 -21.61 22.91 -9.07
CA GLU A 580 -20.91 23.44 -10.25
C GLU A 580 -20.67 22.40 -11.38
N MET A 581 -21.13 21.14 -11.23
CA MET A 581 -20.92 20.07 -12.22
C MET A 581 -22.21 19.58 -12.88
N GLN A 582 -23.12 20.49 -13.22
CA GLN A 582 -24.16 20.15 -14.19
C GLN A 582 -23.49 20.08 -15.57
N CYS A 583 -23.94 19.18 -16.46
CA CYS A 583 -23.56 19.27 -17.86
C CYS A 583 -24.11 20.59 -18.41
N GLU A 584 -23.38 21.69 -18.26
CA GLU A 584 -23.73 22.91 -18.98
C GLU A 584 -23.65 22.60 -20.47
N THR A 585 -24.81 22.70 -21.09
CA THR A 585 -25.09 22.17 -22.44
C THR A 585 -24.23 22.79 -23.51
#